data_AF-X6CU75-F1
#
_entry.id   AF-X6CU75-F1
#
_cell.length_a   1.000
_cell.length_b   1.000
_cell.length_c   1.000
_cell.angle_alpha   90.00
_cell.angle_beta   90.00
_cell.angle_gamma   90.00
#
_symmetry.space_group_name_H-M   'P 1'
#
loop_
_entity.id
_entity.type
_entity.pdbx_description
1 polymer ?
#
loop_
_entity_poly.entity_id
_entity_poly.type
_entity_poly.pdbx_seq_one_letter_code
_entity_poly.pdbx_strand_id
1 'polypeptide(L)'
;YAAPQEGAANIGIMHTSLAGSPGHDVYAPCSVADLHGHGFDYWALGHIHVRQVYSGASTLVMPGIPQGRDINEAGEKSVTLVTIRDDRSVEIEERLTSVAQFERVSLDLTGVSEWSEAIIRIRAGLEQSREGA
;
A
#
# COMPACT_ATOMS: atom_id res chain seq x y z
N TYR A 1 8.57 -2.01 23.12
CA TYR A 1 9.73 -1.88 22.22
C TYR A 1 10.94 -1.45 23.02
N ALA A 2 12.17 -1.82 22.63
CA ALA A 2 13.37 -1.33 23.31
C ALA A 2 13.45 0.20 23.18
N ALA A 3 14.07 0.88 24.14
CA ALA A 3 14.26 2.32 24.02
C ALA A 3 15.12 2.66 22.78
N PRO A 4 14.88 3.80 22.11
CA PRO A 4 15.76 4.27 21.05
C PRO A 4 17.21 4.36 21.53
N GLN A 5 18.13 3.91 20.69
CA GLN A 5 19.57 4.03 20.93
C GLN A 5 20.03 5.40 20.45
N GLU A 6 20.61 6.18 21.37
CA GLU A 6 21.20 7.48 21.06
C GLU A 6 22.35 7.32 20.04
N GLY A 7 22.41 8.22 19.06
CA GLY A 7 23.42 8.24 18.01
C GLY A 7 23.24 7.20 16.91
N ALA A 8 22.23 6.32 16.99
CA ALA A 8 21.92 5.34 15.95
C ALA A 8 20.67 5.73 15.14
N ALA A 9 20.56 5.17 13.94
CA ALA A 9 19.29 5.10 13.22
C ALA A 9 18.42 4.00 13.83
N ASN A 10 17.28 4.37 14.37
CA ASN A 10 16.36 3.48 15.06
C ASN A 10 15.24 3.05 14.12
N ILE A 11 15.24 1.77 13.76
CA ILE A 11 14.25 1.17 12.86
C ILE A 11 13.43 0.15 13.63
N GLY A 12 12.12 0.35 13.64
CA GLY A 12 11.17 -0.64 14.13
C GLY A 12 10.62 -1.49 13.00
N ILE A 13 10.45 -2.79 13.25
CA ILE A 13 9.84 -3.73 12.30
C ILE A 13 8.69 -4.43 13.01
N MET A 14 7.50 -4.40 12.41
CA MET A 14 6.32 -5.00 13.05
C MET A 14 5.31 -5.51 12.03
N HIS A 15 4.72 -6.67 12.31
CA HIS A 15 3.55 -7.17 11.61
C HIS A 15 2.34 -6.87 12.50
N THR A 16 1.46 -5.95 12.12
CA THR A 16 0.39 -5.41 12.98
C THR A 16 -0.82 -4.97 12.17
N SER A 17 -2.00 -5.03 12.78
CA SER A 17 -3.24 -4.57 12.16
C SER A 17 -3.53 -3.09 12.36
N LEU A 18 -2.64 -2.30 12.99
CA LEU A 18 -2.81 -0.89 13.39
C LEU A 18 -4.22 -0.57 13.89
N ALA A 19 -4.38 -0.43 15.21
CA ALA A 19 -5.65 -0.29 15.93
C ALA A 19 -6.80 0.33 15.10
N GLY A 20 -7.57 -0.53 14.43
CA GLY A 20 -8.82 -0.15 13.76
C GLY A 20 -8.83 -0.08 12.24
N SER A 21 -7.88 -0.67 11.48
CA SER A 21 -8.13 -0.85 10.04
C SER A 21 -9.39 -1.72 9.83
N PRO A 22 -10.49 -1.18 9.26
CA PRO A 22 -11.76 -1.91 9.19
C PRO A 22 -11.60 -3.19 8.37
N GLY A 23 -12.02 -4.34 8.92
CA GLY A 23 -12.00 -5.62 8.21
C GLY A 23 -10.74 -6.46 8.36
N HIS A 24 -9.80 -6.09 9.24
CA HIS A 24 -8.62 -6.92 9.56
C HIS A 24 -8.74 -7.56 10.96
N ASP A 25 -8.22 -8.80 11.10
CA ASP A 25 -8.08 -9.46 12.39
C ASP A 25 -7.20 -8.62 13.33
N VAL A 26 -7.50 -8.58 14.63
CA VAL A 26 -6.70 -7.84 15.61
C VAL A 26 -5.40 -8.60 15.87
N TYR A 27 -4.32 -8.22 15.19
CA TYR A 27 -2.99 -8.81 15.36
C TYR A 27 -2.00 -7.76 15.85
N ALA A 28 -1.36 -8.02 16.99
CA ALA A 28 -0.38 -7.15 17.65
C ALA A 28 -0.80 -5.66 17.64
N PRO A 29 -1.96 -5.31 18.23
CA PRO A 29 -2.53 -3.98 18.08
C PRO A 29 -1.60 -2.91 18.67
N CYS A 30 -1.32 -1.88 17.87
CA CYS A 30 -0.68 -0.64 18.28
C CYS A 30 -1.38 0.52 17.56
N SER A 31 -1.26 1.75 18.08
CA SER A 31 -1.74 2.93 17.37
C SER A 31 -0.61 3.64 16.61
N VAL A 32 -0.97 4.36 15.54
CA VAL A 32 -0.03 5.26 14.84
C VAL A 32 0.56 6.29 15.81
N ALA A 33 -0.24 6.76 16.78
CA ALA A 33 0.21 7.71 17.80
C ALA A 33 1.30 7.11 18.71
N ASP A 34 1.13 5.86 19.16
CA ASP A 34 2.15 5.18 20.00
C ASP A 34 3.47 5.01 19.25
N LEU A 35 3.41 4.68 17.96
CA LEU A 35 4.59 4.49 17.11
C LEU A 35 5.35 5.80 16.85
N HIS A 36 4.64 6.90 16.59
CA HIS A 36 5.24 8.23 16.52
C HIS A 36 5.83 8.67 17.86
N GLY A 37 5.17 8.33 18.98
CA GLY A 37 5.62 8.67 20.33
C GLY A 37 6.82 7.85 20.81
N HIS A 38 7.18 6.76 20.12
CA HIS A 38 8.24 5.87 20.58
C HIS A 38 9.65 6.46 20.41
N GLY A 39 9.86 7.33 19.41
CA GLY A 39 11.15 7.96 19.13
C GLY A 39 12.07 7.17 18.19
N PHE A 40 11.53 6.23 17.41
CA PHE A 40 12.25 5.62 16.30
C PHE A 40 12.19 6.51 15.05
N ASP A 41 13.19 6.43 14.17
CA ASP A 41 13.25 7.24 12.95
C ASP A 41 12.28 6.67 11.88
N TYR A 42 12.21 5.33 11.79
CA TYR A 42 11.40 4.63 10.79
C TYR A 42 10.72 3.37 11.34
N TRP A 43 9.52 3.08 10.82
CA TRP A 43 8.78 1.86 11.09
C TRP A 43 8.42 1.12 9.81
N ALA A 44 8.99 -0.08 9.63
CA ALA A 44 8.60 -1.04 8.62
C ALA A 44 7.43 -1.90 9.14
N LEU A 45 6.22 -1.60 8.69
CA LEU A 45 5.02 -2.33 9.06
C LEU A 45 4.69 -3.44 8.06
N GLY A 46 3.83 -4.36 8.45
CA GLY A 46 3.27 -5.42 7.61
C GLY A 46 1.96 -5.94 8.21
N HIS A 47 1.31 -6.89 7.51
CA HIS A 47 -0.02 -7.51 7.79
C HIS A 47 -1.12 -7.02 6.87
N ILE A 48 -1.24 -5.71 6.68
CA ILE A 48 -2.26 -5.10 5.84
C ILE A 48 -1.75 -5.05 4.39
N HIS A 49 -2.55 -5.56 3.45
CA HIS A 49 -2.18 -5.69 2.04
C HIS A 49 -2.42 -4.41 1.23
N VAL A 50 -3.10 -3.43 1.83
CA VAL A 50 -3.28 -2.10 1.30
C VAL A 50 -2.13 -1.21 1.77
N ARG A 51 -1.48 -0.54 0.83
CA ARG A 51 -0.41 0.41 1.12
C ARG A 51 -0.93 1.59 1.93
N GLN A 52 -0.21 1.94 3.00
CA GLN A 52 -0.47 3.12 3.81
C GLN A 52 0.85 3.73 4.30
N VAL A 53 0.95 5.05 4.25
CA VAL A 53 2.12 5.80 4.73
C VAL A 53 1.63 6.82 5.74
N TYR A 54 2.29 6.88 6.90
CA TYR A 54 2.00 7.86 7.94
C TYR A 54 3.26 8.66 8.21
N SER A 55 3.18 9.96 7.93
CA SER A 55 4.25 10.92 8.19
C SER A 55 3.95 11.69 9.49
N GLY A 56 4.98 11.94 10.29
CA GLY A 56 4.87 12.65 11.57
C GLY A 56 6.24 12.75 12.23
N ALA A 57 6.30 12.51 13.55
CA ALA A 57 7.56 12.48 14.29
C ALA A 57 8.50 11.33 13.85
N SER A 58 7.95 10.32 13.19
CA SER A 58 8.65 9.17 12.59
C SER A 58 8.01 8.90 11.23
N THR A 59 8.70 8.19 10.33
CA THR A 59 8.07 7.69 9.09
C THR A 59 7.59 6.26 9.28
N LEU A 60 6.31 5.99 9.08
CA LEU A 60 5.73 4.66 9.21
C LEU A 60 5.20 4.21 7.85
N VAL A 61 5.55 3.00 7.43
CA VAL A 61 5.11 2.48 6.14
C VAL A 61 4.54 1.09 6.32
N MET A 62 3.27 0.95 5.94
CA MET A 62 2.64 -0.31 5.57
C MET A 62 2.79 -0.44 4.05
N PRO A 63 3.74 -1.25 3.54
CA PRO A 63 4.03 -1.29 2.11
C PRO A 63 2.90 -1.93 1.30
N GLY A 64 2.00 -2.67 1.94
CA GLY A 64 0.99 -3.48 1.27
C GLY A 64 1.55 -4.83 0.83
N ILE A 65 0.89 -5.44 -0.14
CA ILE A 65 1.36 -6.69 -0.77
C ILE A 65 2.11 -6.37 -2.08
N PRO A 66 3.25 -7.04 -2.38
CA PRO A 66 4.03 -6.78 -3.59
C PRO A 66 3.42 -7.36 -4.89
N GLN A 67 2.50 -8.32 -4.78
CA GLN A 67 1.74 -8.90 -5.90
C GLN A 67 0.35 -9.29 -5.39
N GLY A 68 -0.71 -8.80 -6.04
CA GLY A 68 -2.08 -9.13 -5.69
C GLY A 68 -2.36 -10.62 -5.89
N ARG A 69 -3.07 -11.23 -4.94
CA ARG A 69 -3.40 -12.66 -4.90
C ARG A 69 -4.71 -12.98 -5.60
N ASP A 70 -5.66 -12.05 -5.57
CA ASP A 70 -6.97 -12.20 -6.20
C ASP A 70 -7.59 -10.85 -6.61
N ILE A 71 -8.73 -10.93 -7.29
CA ILE A 71 -9.46 -9.79 -7.87
C ILE A 71 -9.87 -8.71 -6.84
N ASN A 72 -9.91 -9.03 -5.55
CA ASN A 72 -10.19 -8.06 -4.51
C ASN A 72 -8.98 -7.19 -4.16
N GLU A 73 -7.77 -7.61 -4.51
CA GLU A 73 -6.52 -6.86 -4.35
C GLU A 73 -6.18 -6.09 -5.64
N ALA A 74 -7.14 -5.32 -6.16
CA ALA A 74 -6.99 -4.52 -7.38
C ALA A 74 -5.99 -3.36 -7.24
N GLY A 75 -5.53 -2.82 -8.37
CA GLY A 75 -4.58 -1.71 -8.44
C GLY A 75 -3.13 -2.15 -8.32
N GLU A 76 -2.24 -1.18 -8.48
CA GLU A 76 -0.79 -1.37 -8.42
C GLU A 76 -0.35 -1.99 -7.09
N LYS A 77 0.79 -2.67 -7.13
CA LYS A 77 1.40 -3.34 -5.98
C LYS A 77 2.85 -2.97 -5.91
N SER A 78 3.35 -2.78 -4.70
CA SER A 78 4.64 -2.15 -4.52
C SER A 78 5.40 -2.68 -3.32
N VAL A 79 6.66 -2.26 -3.27
CA VAL A 79 7.52 -2.29 -2.08
C VAL A 79 7.98 -0.86 -1.79
N THR A 80 8.62 -0.66 -0.64
CA THR A 80 9.22 0.64 -0.29
C THR A 80 10.73 0.52 -0.19
N LEU A 81 11.43 1.31 -1.01
CA LEU A 81 12.85 1.55 -0.85
C LEU A 81 13.02 2.69 0.16
N VAL A 82 13.78 2.44 1.22
CA VAL A 82 14.01 3.40 2.29
C VAL A 82 15.49 3.78 2.31
N THR A 83 15.77 5.07 2.32
CA THR A 83 17.11 5.63 2.49
C THR A 83 17.14 6.43 3.77
N ILE A 84 18.02 6.08 4.69
CA ILE A 84 18.31 6.86 5.90
C ILE A 84 19.65 7.53 5.69
N ARG A 85 19.65 8.86 5.69
CA ARG A 85 20.85 9.67 5.48
C ARG A 85 21.65 9.84 6.78
N ASP A 86 22.87 10.35 6.67
CA ASP A 86 23.75 10.59 7.82
C ASP A 86 23.16 11.56 8.86
N ASP A 87 22.29 12.48 8.43
CA ASP A 87 21.56 13.41 9.31
C ASP A 87 20.30 12.79 9.94
N ARG A 88 20.08 11.48 9.73
CA ARG A 88 18.90 10.68 10.11
C ARG A 88 17.60 11.05 9.38
N SER A 89 17.65 11.91 8.36
CA SER A 89 16.47 12.09 7.51
C SER A 89 16.12 10.78 6.80
N VAL A 90 14.82 10.49 6.74
CA VAL A 90 14.27 9.27 6.13
C VAL A 90 13.60 9.65 4.82
N GLU A 91 14.08 9.09 3.72
CA GLU A 91 13.47 9.18 2.40
C GLU A 91 12.85 7.84 2.04
N ILE A 92 11.63 7.89 1.52
CA ILE A 92 10.91 6.69 1.05
C ILE A 92 10.57 6.83 -0.42
N GLU A 93 10.71 5.73 -1.13
CA GLU A 93 10.32 5.63 -2.53
C GLU A 93 9.44 4.40 -2.73
N GLU A 94 8.29 4.60 -3.35
CA GLU A 94 7.43 3.52 -3.78
C GLU A 94 7.98 2.89 -5.07
N ARG A 95 8.17 1.58 -5.06
CA ARG A 95 8.64 0.82 -6.22
C ARG A 95 7.59 -0.21 -6.59
N LEU A 96 6.99 -0.06 -7.77
CA LEU A 96 6.00 -1.00 -8.29
C LEU A 96 6.64 -2.35 -8.58
N THR A 97 5.95 -3.43 -8.22
CA THR A 97 6.45 -4.81 -8.31
C THR A 97 5.45 -5.79 -8.90
N SER A 98 4.17 -5.44 -9.04
CA SER A 98 3.18 -6.34 -9.65
C SER A 98 3.55 -6.68 -11.09
N VAL A 99 3.67 -7.97 -11.38
CA VAL A 99 3.81 -8.48 -12.76
C VAL A 99 2.42 -8.64 -13.41
N ALA A 100 1.41 -8.94 -12.60
CA ALA A 100 0.02 -8.98 -13.00
C ALA A 100 -0.80 -8.08 -12.07
N GLN A 101 -1.71 -7.31 -12.65
CA GLN A 101 -2.57 -6.38 -11.92
C GLN A 101 -4.02 -6.72 -12.16
N PHE A 102 -4.78 -6.82 -11.07
CA PHE A 102 -6.23 -6.86 -11.16
C PHE A 102 -6.74 -5.42 -11.27
N GLU A 103 -7.65 -5.16 -12.21
CA GLU A 103 -8.24 -3.84 -12.41
C GLU A 103 -9.76 -3.90 -12.44
N ARG A 104 -10.39 -2.83 -11.95
CA ARG A 104 -11.85 -2.66 -12.02
C ARG A 104 -12.16 -1.62 -13.09
N VAL A 105 -12.53 -2.08 -14.27
CA VAL A 105 -12.90 -1.22 -15.39
C VAL A 105 -14.38 -0.85 -15.29
N SER A 106 -14.67 0.44 -15.12
CA SER A 106 -16.04 0.97 -15.18
C SER A 106 -16.37 1.41 -16.59
N LEU A 107 -17.46 0.91 -17.15
CA LEU A 107 -17.87 1.18 -18.52
C LEU A 107 -19.28 1.76 -18.55
N ASP A 108 -19.44 2.84 -19.30
CA ASP A 108 -20.76 3.41 -19.56
C ASP A 108 -21.42 2.75 -20.77
N LEU A 109 -22.54 2.09 -20.52
CA LEU A 109 -23.37 1.46 -21.55
C LEU A 109 -24.64 2.27 -21.85
N THR A 110 -24.71 3.53 -21.40
CA THR A 110 -25.84 4.41 -21.71
C THR A 110 -26.04 4.50 -23.22
N GLY A 111 -27.31 4.35 -23.63
CA GLY A 111 -27.72 4.39 -25.04
C GLY A 111 -27.43 3.11 -25.85
N VAL A 112 -26.83 2.08 -25.26
CA VAL A 112 -26.68 0.77 -25.93
C VAL A 112 -28.02 0.04 -25.90
N SER A 113 -28.56 -0.28 -27.08
CA SER A 113 -29.81 -1.05 -27.20
C SER A 113 -29.59 -2.48 -27.68
N GLU A 114 -28.42 -2.78 -28.27
CA GLU A 114 -28.12 -4.08 -28.87
C GLU A 114 -26.98 -4.80 -28.14
N TRP A 115 -27.10 -6.12 -27.98
CA TRP A 115 -26.10 -6.93 -27.29
C TRP A 115 -24.74 -6.90 -27.98
N SER A 116 -24.72 -6.92 -29.32
CA SER A 116 -23.50 -6.84 -30.10
C SER A 116 -22.73 -5.54 -29.85
N GLU A 117 -23.43 -4.42 -29.72
CA GLU A 117 -22.85 -3.11 -29.40
C GLU A 117 -22.28 -3.10 -27.98
N ALA A 118 -22.97 -3.70 -27.00
CA ALA A 118 -22.45 -3.83 -25.63
C ALA A 118 -21.11 -4.59 -25.61
N ILE A 119 -21.02 -5.71 -26.33
CA ILE A 119 -19.79 -6.52 -26.41
C ILE A 119 -18.64 -5.73 -27.05
N ILE A 120 -18.93 -4.94 -28.10
CA ILE A 120 -17.92 -4.09 -28.74
C ILE A 120 -17.39 -3.05 -27.74
N ARG A 121 -18.29 -2.35 -27.02
CA ARG A 121 -17.88 -1.35 -26.01
C ARG A 121 -17.09 -1.98 -24.87
N ILE A 122 -17.50 -3.15 -24.39
CA ILE A 122 -16.76 -3.87 -23.33
C ILE A 122 -15.36 -4.25 -23.79
N ARG A 123 -15.22 -4.81 -24.99
CA ARG A 123 -13.91 -5.18 -25.53
C ARG A 123 -13.01 -3.95 -25.67
N ALA A 124 -13.51 -2.88 -26.28
CA ALA A 124 -12.74 -1.65 -26.46
C ALA A 124 -12.29 -1.06 -25.11
N GLY A 125 -13.17 -1.05 -24.12
CA GLY A 125 -12.84 -0.58 -22.77
C GLY A 125 -11.76 -1.41 -22.07
N LEU A 126 -11.81 -2.75 -22.22
CA LEU A 126 -10.77 -3.64 -21.69
C LEU A 126 -9.43 -3.47 -22.41
N GLU A 127 -9.44 -3.32 -23.74
CA GLU A 127 -8.23 -3.08 -24.54
C GLU A 127 -7.58 -1.74 -24.18
N GLN A 128 -8.36 -0.67 -24.08
CA GLN A 128 -7.88 0.66 -23.67
C GLN A 128 -7.28 0.64 -22.26
N SER A 129 -7.93 -0.05 -21.31
CA SER A 129 -7.41 -0.18 -19.94
C SER A 129 -6.10 -0.95 -19.89
N ARG A 130 -5.87 -1.89 -20.81
CA ARG A 130 -4.62 -2.65 -20.89
C ARG A 130 -3.48 -1.87 -21.52
N GLU A 131 -3.77 -0.97 -22.46
CA GLU A 131 -2.76 -0.14 -23.13
C GLU A 131 -2.33 1.08 -22.31
N GLY A 132 -3.19 1.54 -21.39
CA GLY A 132 -2.90 2.65 -20.48
C GLY A 132 -2.22 2.27 -19.16
N ALA A 133 -1.99 0.98 -18.92
CA ALA A 133 -1.29 0.42 -17.76
C ALA A 133 0.15 0.04 -18.12
#